data_AF-A0A959CTK6-F1
#
_entry.id   AF-A0A959CTK6-F1
#
_cell.length_a   1.000
_cell.length_b   1.000
_cell.length_c   1.000
_cell.angle_alpha   90.00
_cell.angle_beta   90.00
_cell.angle_gamma   90.00
#
_symmetry.space_group_name_H-M   'P 1'
#
loop_
_entity.id
_entity.type
_entity.pdbx_description
1 polymer ?
#
loop_
_entity_poly.entity_id
_entity_poly.type
_entity_poly.pdbx_seq_one_letter_code
_entity_poly.pdbx_strand_id
1 'polypeptide(L)'
;PDRFRAIAIVAPSDTIPAEQLSKLDDYLGRGGQLFVALNTVEGDLQNAQGRAISTGLETWLRQKGVEVSGSFIIDAQCGSVQVRQQQGFLTFNTAVQFPYLPVISNFPDHPITQGLEQVVLSFASPVRFVGDSTARFTPIAQTSVKSGIANPPVFFDINKQWSDADFPMSNLTVGGVLEGNLVGNTFSRIVVFGDGDFPVSRQGRQGGDNISLMVNSIDWLSDDTGLIQLRTKGVASRPIEQEYLSDEASGKRTFLKYLNFGLPILLVLIYGFIRVQQQRNRRLRRMQERYV
;
A
#
# COMPACT_ATOMS: atom_id res chain seq x y z
N PRO A 1 32.27 8.39 3.23
CA PRO A 1 31.50 8.10 2.00
C PRO A 1 32.35 7.45 0.90
N ASP A 2 33.65 7.79 0.83
CA ASP A 2 34.55 7.44 -0.27
C ASP A 2 34.66 5.94 -0.58
N ARG A 3 34.31 5.05 0.37
CA ARG A 3 34.27 3.60 0.17
C ARG A 3 32.85 3.00 0.02
N PHE A 4 31.85 3.57 0.69
CA PHE A 4 30.47 3.06 0.69
C PHE A 4 29.49 4.21 0.44
N ARG A 5 28.79 4.14 -0.71
CA ARG A 5 27.82 5.16 -1.13
C ARG A 5 26.53 5.15 -0.31
N ALA A 6 26.07 3.96 0.08
CA ALA A 6 24.91 3.79 0.94
C ALA A 6 25.17 2.69 2.00
N ILE A 7 24.50 2.81 3.15
CA ILE A 7 24.40 1.76 4.17
C ILE A 7 22.93 1.34 4.28
N ALA A 8 22.69 0.03 4.31
CA ALA A 8 21.36 -0.53 4.49
C ALA A 8 21.23 -1.16 5.88
N ILE A 9 20.18 -0.81 6.61
CA ILE A 9 19.79 -1.40 7.89
C ILE A 9 18.43 -2.05 7.65
N VAL A 10 18.35 -3.37 7.81
CA VAL A 10 17.16 -4.17 7.49
C VAL A 10 16.82 -5.05 8.67
N ALA A 11 15.60 -4.90 9.19
CA ALA A 11 15.04 -5.69 10.30
C ALA A 11 16.01 -5.89 11.49
N PRO A 12 16.61 -4.82 12.07
CA PRO A 12 17.38 -4.99 13.30
C PRO A 12 16.49 -5.56 14.39
N SER A 13 16.93 -6.64 15.04
CA SER A 13 16.16 -7.36 16.06
C SER A 13 16.65 -7.15 17.48
N ASP A 14 17.90 -6.68 17.65
CA ASP A 14 18.50 -6.37 18.94
C ASP A 14 18.67 -4.87 19.12
N THR A 15 18.85 -4.44 20.37
CA THR A 15 19.08 -3.04 20.72
C THR A 15 20.42 -2.58 20.15
N ILE A 16 20.42 -1.45 19.45
CA ILE A 16 21.62 -0.84 18.88
C ILE A 16 22.19 0.16 19.90
N PRO A 17 23.43 -0.04 20.38
CA PRO A 17 24.05 0.90 21.31
C PRO A 17 24.19 2.30 20.71
N ALA A 18 24.06 3.33 21.54
CA ALA A 18 24.18 4.73 21.13
C ALA A 18 25.51 5.04 20.40
N GLU A 19 26.62 4.40 20.78
CA GLU A 19 27.91 4.55 20.13
C GLU A 19 27.93 4.03 18.67
N GLN A 20 27.10 3.04 18.34
CA GLN A 20 26.97 2.58 16.95
C GLN A 20 26.08 3.53 16.15
N LEU A 21 25.03 4.08 16.77
CA LEU A 21 24.17 5.09 16.15
C LEU A 21 24.93 6.39 15.87
N SER A 22 25.87 6.80 16.73
CA SER A 22 26.70 7.99 16.48
C SER A 22 27.61 7.82 15.26
N LYS A 23 28.02 6.59 14.91
CA LYS A 23 28.77 6.35 13.66
C LYS A 23 27.91 6.57 12.42
N LEU A 24 26.58 6.34 12.52
CA LEU A 24 25.64 6.68 11.46
C LEU A 24 25.51 8.20 11.33
N ASP A 25 25.54 8.94 12.45
CA ASP A 25 25.57 10.41 12.42
C ASP A 25 26.80 10.93 11.70
N ASP A 26 28.00 10.42 12.02
CA ASP A 26 29.24 10.77 11.32
C ASP A 26 29.17 10.41 9.83
N TYR A 27 28.49 9.33 9.48
CA TYR A 27 28.30 8.91 8.09
C TYR A 27 27.39 9.87 7.33
N LEU A 28 26.23 10.20 7.89
CA LEU A 28 25.30 11.20 7.34
C LEU A 28 25.93 12.59 7.25
N GLY A 29 26.67 13.01 8.28
CA GLY A 29 27.36 14.31 8.32
C GLY A 29 28.46 14.46 7.28
N ARG A 30 28.89 13.36 6.64
CA ARG A 30 29.79 13.38 5.48
C ARG A 30 29.04 13.23 4.14
N GLY A 31 27.71 13.30 4.12
CA GLY A 31 26.88 13.12 2.93
C GLY A 31 26.59 11.67 2.56
N GLY A 32 26.76 10.75 3.52
CA GLY A 32 26.36 9.36 3.37
C GLY A 32 24.85 9.19 3.23
N GLN A 33 24.43 8.06 2.67
CA GLN A 33 23.04 7.78 2.31
C GLN A 33 22.56 6.53 3.04
N LEU A 34 21.35 6.55 3.62
CA LEU A 34 20.86 5.41 4.41
C LEU A 34 19.56 4.84 3.85
N PHE A 35 19.50 3.51 3.79
CA PHE A 35 18.26 2.77 3.69
C PHE A 35 17.96 2.15 5.06
N VAL A 36 16.76 2.40 5.60
CA VAL A 36 16.36 1.92 6.92
C VAL A 36 14.98 1.28 6.83
N ALA A 37 14.93 -0.03 7.02
CA ALA A 37 13.69 -0.79 7.17
C ALA A 37 13.70 -1.39 8.58
N LEU A 38 12.76 -0.97 9.44
CA LEU A 38 12.75 -1.35 10.85
C LEU A 38 11.35 -1.72 11.33
N ASN A 39 11.32 -2.58 12.34
CA ASN A 39 10.12 -2.95 13.05
C ASN A 39 10.07 -2.18 14.37
N THR A 40 8.93 -1.53 14.65
CA THR A 40 8.63 -0.98 16.00
C THR A 40 7.51 -1.75 16.70
N VAL A 41 6.95 -2.73 16.00
CA VAL A 41 5.99 -3.70 16.51
C VAL A 41 6.35 -5.07 15.97
N GLU A 42 5.96 -6.11 16.70
CA GLU A 42 6.19 -7.51 16.34
C GLU A 42 4.89 -8.29 16.53
N GLY A 43 4.50 -9.07 15.53
CA GLY A 43 3.34 -9.95 15.57
C GLY A 43 3.74 -11.41 15.70
N ASP A 44 3.27 -12.06 16.76
CA ASP A 44 3.36 -13.49 16.97
C ASP A 44 2.02 -14.16 16.60
N LEU A 45 1.99 -14.79 15.43
CA LEU A 45 0.80 -15.51 14.95
C LEU A 45 0.56 -16.84 15.68
N GLN A 46 1.58 -17.42 16.33
CA GLN A 46 1.41 -18.66 17.10
C GLN A 46 0.66 -18.39 18.40
N ASN A 47 0.99 -17.28 19.06
CA ASN A 47 0.31 -16.81 20.28
C ASN A 47 -0.82 -15.81 20.00
N ALA A 48 -1.07 -15.51 18.72
CA ALA A 48 -2.07 -14.53 18.27
C ALA A 48 -1.95 -13.17 19.00
N GLN A 49 -0.73 -12.67 19.17
CA GLN A 49 -0.47 -11.44 19.92
C GLN A 49 0.49 -10.52 19.15
N GLY A 50 0.24 -9.22 19.22
CA GLY A 50 1.13 -8.17 18.76
C GLY A 50 1.63 -7.32 19.91
N ARG A 51 2.93 -6.97 19.90
CA ARG A 51 3.57 -6.12 20.91
C ARG A 51 4.46 -5.04 20.28
N ALA A 52 4.73 -3.97 21.03
CA ALA A 52 5.75 -3.00 20.65
C ALA A 52 7.15 -3.60 20.87
N ILE A 53 8.09 -3.24 20.01
CA ILE A 53 9.51 -3.52 20.15
C ILE A 53 10.31 -2.24 19.92
N SER A 54 11.53 -2.20 20.44
CA SER A 54 12.38 -1.02 20.41
C SER A 54 13.81 -1.46 20.17
N THR A 55 14.47 -0.82 19.22
CA THR A 55 15.89 -1.07 18.90
C THR A 55 16.77 0.13 19.25
N GLY A 56 16.15 1.26 19.60
CA GLY A 56 16.82 2.55 19.74
C GLY A 56 16.93 3.30 18.40
N LEU A 57 16.76 2.59 17.28
CA LEU A 57 16.83 3.18 15.93
C LEU A 57 15.63 4.09 15.66
N GLU A 58 14.44 3.73 16.17
CA GLU A 58 13.24 4.57 16.07
C GLU A 58 13.40 5.91 16.82
N THR A 59 14.06 5.88 17.98
CA THR A 59 14.39 7.10 18.73
C THR A 59 15.42 7.94 17.98
N TRP A 60 16.44 7.32 17.39
CA TRP A 60 17.45 8.01 16.58
C TRP A 60 16.87 8.63 15.30
N LEU A 61 15.98 7.92 14.59
CA LEU A 61 15.27 8.47 13.42
C LEU A 61 14.41 9.68 13.79
N ARG A 62 13.75 9.63 14.96
CA ARG A 62 12.93 10.75 15.45
C ARG A 62 13.75 12.02 15.63
N GLN A 63 15.00 11.90 16.10
CA GLN A 63 15.92 13.03 16.21
C GLN A 63 16.31 13.63 14.84
N LYS A 64 16.19 12.86 13.75
CA LYS A 64 16.39 13.36 12.38
C LYS A 64 15.13 13.93 11.75
N GLY A 65 13.99 13.89 12.46
CA GLY A 65 12.71 14.43 11.98
C GLY A 65 11.76 13.38 11.39
N VAL A 66 12.02 12.09 11.56
CA VAL A 66 11.13 11.00 11.11
C VAL A 66 10.72 10.13 12.28
N GLU A 67 9.43 10.01 12.52
CA GLU A 67 8.87 9.11 13.53
C GLU A 67 8.33 7.84 12.86
N VAL A 68 8.80 6.68 13.31
CA VAL A 68 8.16 5.39 13.04
C VAL A 68 7.38 5.01 14.31
N SER A 69 6.05 5.01 14.21
CA SER A 69 5.16 4.87 15.37
C SER A 69 5.11 3.43 15.85
N GLY A 70 5.21 3.20 17.18
CA GLY A 70 5.08 1.89 17.83
C GLY A 70 3.66 1.30 17.84
N SER A 71 2.94 1.43 16.73
CA SER A 71 1.55 1.02 16.52
C SER A 71 1.44 0.22 15.23
N PHE A 72 0.60 -0.81 15.21
CA PHE A 72 0.32 -1.56 14.00
C PHE A 72 -0.54 -0.74 13.04
N ILE A 73 -0.28 -0.89 11.74
CA ILE A 73 -1.22 -0.53 10.69
C ILE A 73 -2.22 -1.66 10.49
N ILE A 74 -3.49 -1.28 10.34
CA ILE A 74 -4.54 -2.14 9.81
C ILE A 74 -5.09 -1.54 8.51
N ASP A 75 -5.31 -2.37 7.49
CA ASP A 75 -5.82 -1.93 6.20
C ASP A 75 -6.88 -2.92 5.70
N ALA A 76 -7.96 -2.40 5.13
CA ALA A 76 -8.96 -3.22 4.45
C ALA A 76 -8.37 -3.91 3.21
N GLN A 77 -7.44 -3.25 2.51
CA GLN A 77 -6.67 -3.84 1.42
C GLN A 77 -5.48 -4.61 2.00
N CYS A 78 -5.69 -5.89 2.32
CA CYS A 78 -4.72 -6.71 3.01
C CYS A 78 -4.53 -8.11 2.42
N GLY A 79 -3.44 -8.75 2.82
CA GLY A 79 -3.13 -10.14 2.54
C GLY A 79 -3.99 -11.11 3.36
N SER A 80 -3.75 -12.40 3.18
CA SER A 80 -4.42 -13.45 3.94
C SER A 80 -3.42 -14.37 4.63
N VAL A 81 -3.81 -14.87 5.80
CA VAL A 81 -3.09 -15.91 6.53
C VAL A 81 -3.86 -17.23 6.45
N GLN A 82 -3.13 -18.33 6.41
CA GLN A 82 -3.73 -19.67 6.41
C GLN A 82 -3.92 -20.10 7.86
N VAL A 83 -5.16 -20.33 8.27
CA VAL A 83 -5.48 -20.82 9.60
C VAL A 83 -6.12 -22.20 9.54
N ARG A 84 -5.70 -23.03 10.49
CA ARG A 84 -6.18 -24.38 10.64
C ARG A 84 -7.47 -24.36 11.47
N GLN A 85 -8.62 -24.53 10.81
CA GLN A 85 -9.93 -24.57 11.45
C GLN A 85 -10.39 -26.02 11.59
N GLN A 86 -10.82 -26.40 12.79
CA GLN A 86 -11.37 -27.72 13.07
C GLN A 86 -12.90 -27.64 13.01
N GLN A 87 -13.50 -28.43 12.12
CA GLN A 87 -14.96 -28.59 12.02
C GLN A 87 -15.31 -30.05 12.32
N GLY A 88 -15.68 -30.32 13.57
CA GLY A 88 -15.89 -31.69 14.07
C GLY A 88 -14.59 -32.50 14.06
N PHE A 89 -14.59 -33.63 13.35
CA PHE A 89 -13.42 -34.51 13.23
C PHE A 89 -12.49 -34.13 12.06
N LEU A 90 -12.89 -33.21 11.19
CA LEU A 90 -12.11 -32.79 10.02
C LEU A 90 -11.42 -31.45 10.29
N THR A 91 -10.21 -31.32 9.78
CA THR A 91 -9.42 -30.09 9.86
C THR A 91 -9.27 -29.50 8.47
N PHE A 92 -9.66 -28.24 8.31
CA PHE A 92 -9.54 -27.48 7.07
C PHE A 92 -8.51 -26.37 7.23
N ASN A 93 -7.85 -26.01 6.13
CA ASN A 93 -6.99 -24.85 6.08
C ASN A 93 -7.74 -23.75 5.32
N THR A 94 -8.13 -22.69 6.01
CA THR A 94 -8.93 -21.59 5.45
C THR A 94 -8.05 -20.35 5.38
N ALA A 95 -8.07 -19.68 4.23
CA ALA A 95 -7.43 -18.38 4.06
C ALA A 95 -8.33 -17.29 4.66
N VAL A 96 -7.83 -16.57 5.65
CA VAL A 96 -8.54 -15.46 6.30
C VAL A 96 -7.82 -14.16 6.02
N GLN A 97 -8.55 -13.13 5.59
CA GLN A 97 -7.99 -11.79 5.40
C GLN A 97 -7.46 -11.27 6.73
N PHE A 98 -6.25 -10.72 6.69
CA PHE A 98 -5.55 -10.31 7.90
C PHE A 98 -5.06 -8.86 7.75
N PRO A 99 -5.83 -7.87 8.27
CA PRO A 99 -5.56 -6.44 8.07
C PRO A 99 -4.17 -5.94 8.48
N TYR A 100 -3.45 -6.71 9.32
CA TYR A 100 -2.08 -6.43 9.72
C TYR A 100 -1.03 -6.76 8.64
N LEU A 101 -1.47 -7.27 7.48
CA LEU A 101 -0.63 -7.49 6.28
C LEU A 101 -1.08 -6.56 5.14
N PRO A 102 -0.92 -5.23 5.26
CA PRO A 102 -1.41 -4.31 4.25
C PRO A 102 -0.73 -4.57 2.89
N VAL A 103 -1.54 -4.57 1.83
CA VAL A 103 -1.08 -4.67 0.44
C VAL A 103 -1.06 -3.26 -0.11
N ILE A 104 0.13 -2.71 -0.29
CA ILE A 104 0.37 -1.34 -0.73
C ILE A 104 0.38 -1.30 -2.24
N SER A 105 -0.52 -0.52 -2.82
CA SER A 105 -0.52 -0.20 -4.27
C SER A 105 -0.72 1.29 -4.54
N ASN A 106 -0.76 2.11 -3.48
CA ASN A 106 -0.73 3.56 -3.58
C ASN A 106 0.72 4.05 -3.41
N PHE A 107 1.34 4.39 -4.53
CA PHE A 107 2.70 4.91 -4.60
C PHE A 107 2.68 6.32 -5.19
N PRO A 108 2.89 7.37 -4.38
CA PRO A 108 3.16 8.71 -4.89
C PRO A 108 4.33 8.71 -5.89
N ASP A 109 4.32 9.66 -6.83
CA ASP A 109 5.32 9.72 -7.90
C ASP A 109 6.74 9.89 -7.35
N HIS A 110 7.55 8.85 -7.53
CA HIS A 110 8.94 8.83 -7.11
C HIS A 110 9.73 7.81 -7.96
N PRO A 111 11.02 8.04 -8.28
CA PRO A 111 11.84 7.07 -9.00
C PRO A 111 11.92 5.69 -8.32
N ILE A 112 11.92 5.66 -6.99
CA ILE A 112 11.99 4.42 -6.19
C ILE A 112 10.82 3.47 -6.48
N THR A 113 9.65 4.00 -6.77
CA THR A 113 8.41 3.22 -6.90
C THR A 113 8.04 2.89 -8.33
N GLN A 114 8.88 3.28 -9.30
CA GLN A 114 8.61 3.04 -10.70
C GLN A 114 8.53 1.54 -11.01
N GLY A 115 7.45 1.16 -11.70
CA GLY A 115 7.20 -0.22 -12.15
C GLY A 115 6.83 -1.20 -11.04
N LEU A 116 6.59 -0.73 -9.81
CA LEU A 116 5.98 -1.55 -8.76
C LEU A 116 4.46 -1.59 -8.97
N GLU A 117 3.87 -2.78 -8.82
CA GLU A 117 2.42 -2.95 -8.86
C GLU A 117 1.86 -3.00 -7.44
N GLN A 118 2.45 -3.82 -6.58
CA GLN A 118 2.03 -3.94 -5.20
C GLN A 118 3.13 -4.47 -4.28
N VAL A 119 3.18 -3.96 -3.05
CA VAL A 119 4.13 -4.38 -2.02
C VAL A 119 3.35 -4.86 -0.81
N VAL A 120 3.66 -6.05 -0.31
CA VAL A 120 2.98 -6.60 0.88
C VAL A 120 3.85 -6.34 2.09
N LEU A 121 3.32 -5.65 3.10
CA LEU A 121 4.03 -5.44 4.35
C LEU A 121 3.48 -6.38 5.43
N SER A 122 4.33 -6.71 6.41
CA SER A 122 4.02 -7.56 7.55
C SER A 122 4.15 -6.75 8.83
N PHE A 123 3.02 -6.52 9.52
CA PHE A 123 3.02 -5.77 10.79
C PHE A 123 3.65 -4.38 10.68
N ALA A 124 3.33 -3.66 9.60
CA ALA A 124 3.90 -2.36 9.33
C ALA A 124 3.49 -1.30 10.38
N SER A 125 4.39 -0.35 10.58
CA SER A 125 4.24 0.82 11.45
C SER A 125 4.06 2.10 10.62
N PRO A 126 3.21 3.06 11.03
CA PRO A 126 3.11 4.36 10.36
C PRO A 126 4.42 5.15 10.47
N VAL A 127 4.81 5.76 9.34
CA VAL A 127 5.95 6.68 9.25
C VAL A 127 5.42 8.11 9.10
N ARG A 128 5.90 9.03 9.94
CA ARG A 128 5.48 10.44 9.93
C ARG A 128 6.67 11.37 9.95
N PHE A 129 6.51 12.52 9.29
CA PHE A 129 7.45 13.61 9.44
C PHE A 129 7.14 14.39 10.72
N VAL A 130 8.15 14.56 11.55
CA VAL A 130 8.11 15.33 12.81
C VAL A 130 9.26 16.36 12.89
N GLY A 131 9.99 16.55 11.79
CA GLY A 131 11.09 17.49 11.68
C GLY A 131 10.65 18.93 11.43
N ASP A 132 11.63 19.82 11.28
CA ASP A 132 11.44 21.23 10.95
C ASP A 132 11.66 21.50 9.44
N SER A 133 11.71 22.77 9.04
CA SER A 133 11.89 23.17 7.63
C SER A 133 13.26 22.84 7.03
N THR A 134 14.23 22.34 7.82
CA THR A 134 15.59 22.02 7.33
C THR A 134 15.65 20.69 6.58
N ALA A 135 14.62 19.85 6.72
CA ALA A 135 14.47 18.59 6.04
C ALA A 135 13.15 18.51 5.27
N ARG A 136 13.18 17.81 4.14
CA ARG A 136 12.02 17.52 3.32
C ARG A 136 11.70 16.04 3.43
N PHE A 137 10.46 15.72 3.78
CA PHE A 137 9.96 14.36 3.77
C PHE A 137 8.99 14.15 2.61
N THR A 138 9.27 13.15 1.77
CA THR A 138 8.44 12.76 0.62
C THR A 138 7.89 11.36 0.88
N PRO A 139 6.58 11.17 1.08
CA PRO A 139 5.99 9.84 1.19
C PRO A 139 6.12 9.11 -0.15
N ILE A 140 6.48 7.83 -0.11
CA ILE A 140 6.64 6.99 -1.32
C ILE A 140 5.75 5.76 -1.30
N ALA A 141 5.23 5.36 -0.14
CA ALA A 141 4.33 4.23 -0.02
C ALA A 141 3.25 4.54 1.02
N GLN A 142 1.99 4.33 0.66
CA GLN A 142 0.84 4.65 1.51
C GLN A 142 -0.20 3.53 1.52
N THR A 143 -0.87 3.35 2.66
CA THR A 143 -2.02 2.44 2.78
C THR A 143 -3.19 2.87 1.89
N SER A 144 -4.22 2.04 1.84
CA SER A 144 -5.47 2.39 1.14
C SER A 144 -6.21 3.53 1.84
N VAL A 145 -7.29 3.99 1.19
CA VAL A 145 -8.21 4.97 1.78
C VAL A 145 -9.03 4.43 2.95
N LYS A 146 -9.05 3.11 3.16
CA LYS A 146 -9.69 2.42 4.29
C LYS A 146 -8.62 1.74 5.13
N SER A 147 -7.98 2.52 6.00
CA SER A 147 -6.91 2.07 6.90
C SER A 147 -7.10 2.56 8.33
N GLY A 148 -6.25 2.13 9.24
CA GLY A 148 -6.31 2.50 10.65
C GLY A 148 -5.04 2.11 11.38
N ILE A 149 -5.03 2.39 12.69
CA ILE A 149 -3.95 2.00 13.58
C ILE A 149 -4.49 1.17 14.74
N ALA A 150 -3.70 0.21 15.21
CA ALA A 150 -3.96 -0.56 16.40
C ALA A 150 -2.77 -0.46 17.36
N ASN A 151 -3.02 0.02 18.58
CA ASN A 151 -1.97 0.21 19.58
C ASN A 151 -1.68 -1.11 20.32
N PRO A 152 -0.40 -1.50 20.49
CA PRO A 152 -0.03 -2.65 21.29
C PRO A 152 -0.34 -2.47 22.79
N PRO A 153 -0.59 -3.57 23.53
CA PRO A 153 -0.66 -4.94 23.02
C PRO A 153 -1.95 -5.19 22.24
N VAL A 154 -1.84 -5.95 21.15
CA VAL A 154 -2.96 -6.35 20.30
C VAL A 154 -3.16 -7.84 20.42
N PHE A 155 -4.41 -8.30 20.49
CA PHE A 155 -4.74 -9.72 20.33
C PHE A 155 -5.34 -9.93 18.93
N PHE A 156 -4.76 -10.85 18.17
CA PHE A 156 -5.17 -11.15 16.80
C PHE A 156 -6.36 -12.12 16.80
N ASP A 157 -7.56 -11.55 16.83
CA ASP A 157 -8.77 -12.35 16.65
C ASP A 157 -9.03 -12.61 15.15
N ILE A 158 -8.68 -13.82 14.71
CA ILE A 158 -8.89 -14.29 13.34
C ILE A 158 -10.38 -14.40 12.99
N ASN A 159 -11.26 -14.53 13.98
CA ASN A 159 -12.71 -14.62 13.76
C ASN A 159 -13.39 -13.25 13.78
N LYS A 160 -12.64 -12.17 14.03
CA LYS A 160 -13.18 -10.81 14.01
C LYS A 160 -13.76 -10.49 12.65
N GLN A 161 -15.02 -10.05 12.63
CA GLN A 161 -15.66 -9.48 11.45
C GLN A 161 -15.28 -8.01 11.37
N TRP A 162 -14.48 -7.66 10.36
CA TRP A 162 -14.06 -6.28 10.12
C TRP A 162 -15.16 -5.51 9.40
N SER A 163 -15.35 -4.26 9.82
CA SER A 163 -16.28 -3.31 9.23
C SER A 163 -15.54 -2.05 8.80
N ASP A 164 -16.17 -1.20 7.98
CA ASP A 164 -15.57 0.06 7.56
C ASP A 164 -15.25 0.99 8.75
N ALA A 165 -15.98 0.87 9.86
CA ALA A 165 -15.74 1.64 11.08
C ALA A 165 -14.41 1.27 11.77
N ASP A 166 -13.85 0.09 11.50
CA ASP A 166 -12.54 -0.33 12.00
C ASP A 166 -11.39 0.36 11.25
N PHE A 167 -11.67 0.99 10.10
CA PHE A 167 -10.70 1.64 9.22
C PHE A 167 -10.97 3.15 9.05
N PRO A 168 -10.89 3.95 10.13
CA PRO A 168 -11.30 5.36 10.11
C PRO A 168 -10.27 6.32 9.46
N MET A 169 -9.11 5.83 9.05
CA MET A 169 -8.00 6.61 8.51
C MET A 169 -7.77 6.30 7.03
N SER A 170 -7.01 7.15 6.35
CA SER A 170 -6.69 6.99 4.93
C SER A 170 -5.22 7.31 4.65
N ASN A 171 -4.64 6.61 3.68
CA ASN A 171 -3.33 6.91 3.11
C ASN A 171 -2.22 7.10 4.17
N LEU A 172 -2.23 6.27 5.22
CA LEU A 172 -1.16 6.23 6.22
C LEU A 172 0.15 5.91 5.51
N THR A 173 1.15 6.75 5.75
CA THR A 173 2.46 6.57 5.11
C THR A 173 3.20 5.42 5.79
N VAL A 174 3.68 4.48 4.99
CA VAL A 174 4.42 3.29 5.45
C VAL A 174 5.90 3.33 5.04
N GLY A 175 6.21 4.18 4.06
CA GLY A 175 7.57 4.43 3.61
C GLY A 175 7.72 5.83 3.04
N GLY A 176 8.90 6.42 3.25
CA GLY A 176 9.19 7.79 2.85
C GLY A 176 10.67 8.04 2.65
N VAL A 177 10.97 9.17 2.02
CA VAL A 177 12.31 9.68 1.81
C VAL A 177 12.47 10.97 2.59
N LEU A 178 13.48 11.02 3.44
CA LEU A 178 13.91 12.21 4.15
C LEU A 178 15.17 12.75 3.47
N GLU A 179 15.14 14.02 3.06
CA GLU A 179 16.25 14.69 2.38
C GLU A 179 16.58 16.00 3.07
N GLY A 180 17.86 16.30 3.25
CA GLY A 180 18.29 17.60 3.78
C GLY A 180 19.62 17.54 4.51
N ASN A 181 19.88 18.56 5.32
CA ASN A 181 21.07 18.63 6.17
C ASN A 181 20.77 17.93 7.51
N LEU A 182 20.64 16.61 7.47
CA LEU A 182 20.15 15.80 8.60
C LEU A 182 21.13 15.75 9.77
N VAL A 183 22.42 15.88 9.48
CA VAL A 183 23.50 16.02 10.45
C VAL A 183 24.51 17.02 9.91
N GLY A 184 24.76 18.11 10.66
CA GLY A 184 25.68 19.16 10.23
C GLY A 184 25.16 19.94 9.01
N ASN A 185 26.05 20.28 8.08
CA ASN A 185 25.75 21.14 6.92
C ASN A 185 25.86 20.41 5.57
N THR A 186 25.92 19.08 5.59
CA THR A 186 26.06 18.28 4.37
C THR A 186 24.75 17.61 4.04
N PHE A 187 24.36 17.71 2.77
CA PHE A 187 23.14 17.10 2.27
C PHE A 187 23.25 15.58 2.31
N SER A 188 22.26 14.94 2.92
CA SER A 188 22.14 13.48 3.04
C SER A 188 20.68 13.07 2.87
N ARG A 189 20.46 11.79 2.56
CA ARG A 189 19.12 11.22 2.39
C ARG A 189 18.98 9.95 3.21
N ILE A 190 17.77 9.74 3.71
CA ILE A 190 17.35 8.50 4.39
C ILE A 190 16.08 8.02 3.71
N VAL A 191 16.09 6.81 3.16
CA VAL A 191 14.86 6.08 2.81
C VAL A 191 14.46 5.26 4.03
N VAL A 192 13.21 5.40 4.48
CA VAL A 192 12.69 4.73 5.67
C VAL A 192 11.43 3.93 5.36
N PHE A 193 11.31 2.74 5.94
CA PHE A 193 10.11 1.90 5.91
C PHE A 193 9.77 1.40 7.31
N GLY A 194 8.49 1.45 7.67
CA GLY A 194 7.97 1.00 8.97
C GLY A 194 7.73 -0.51 9.08
N ASP A 195 8.24 -1.27 8.12
CA ASP A 195 8.33 -2.73 8.13
C ASP A 195 9.77 -3.07 7.74
N GLY A 196 10.48 -3.80 8.60
CA GLY A 196 11.83 -4.28 8.36
C GLY A 196 11.87 -5.58 7.59
N ASP A 197 10.80 -6.38 7.68
CA ASP A 197 10.74 -7.74 7.16
C ASP A 197 10.26 -7.79 5.71
N PHE A 198 9.66 -6.73 5.16
CA PHE A 198 9.15 -6.73 3.78
C PHE A 198 10.15 -7.23 2.71
N PRO A 199 11.47 -6.92 2.75
CA PRO A 199 12.40 -7.38 1.72
C PRO A 199 12.83 -8.84 1.91
N VAL A 200 12.71 -9.37 3.14
CA VAL A 200 13.19 -10.71 3.53
C VAL A 200 12.05 -11.72 3.63
N SER A 201 10.82 -11.25 3.82
CA SER A 201 9.63 -12.08 3.97
C SER A 201 9.32 -12.80 2.66
N ARG A 202 9.41 -14.14 2.70
CA ARG A 202 9.11 -15.01 1.55
C ARG A 202 7.63 -15.34 1.42
N GLN A 203 6.74 -14.47 1.91
CA GLN A 203 5.31 -14.75 1.96
C GLN A 203 4.69 -14.63 0.54
N GLY A 204 4.80 -15.70 -0.25
CA GLY A 204 4.09 -15.90 -1.51
C GLY A 204 4.84 -15.50 -2.80
N ARG A 205 4.17 -15.73 -3.95
CA ARG A 205 4.66 -15.41 -5.31
C ARG A 205 4.79 -13.90 -5.61
N GLN A 206 4.46 -13.04 -4.65
CA GLN A 206 4.40 -11.58 -4.78
C GLN A 206 5.64 -10.86 -4.23
N GLY A 207 6.66 -11.59 -3.75
CA GLY A 207 7.88 -10.98 -3.18
C GLY A 207 8.80 -10.26 -4.18
N GLY A 208 8.49 -10.29 -5.49
CA GLY A 208 9.31 -9.64 -6.52
C GLY A 208 9.32 -8.12 -6.39
N ASP A 209 8.17 -7.52 -6.10
CA ASP A 209 8.03 -6.06 -5.97
C ASP A 209 8.59 -5.56 -4.65
N ASN A 210 8.47 -6.33 -3.56
CA ASN A 210 9.11 -6.02 -2.28
C ASN A 210 10.64 -5.91 -2.43
N ILE A 211 11.27 -6.91 -3.07
CA ILE A 211 12.71 -6.88 -3.34
C ILE A 211 13.05 -5.73 -4.28
N SER A 212 12.24 -5.50 -5.32
CA SER A 212 12.44 -4.41 -6.27
C SER A 212 12.36 -3.04 -5.59
N LEU A 213 11.45 -2.84 -4.64
CA LEU A 213 11.36 -1.60 -3.86
C LEU A 213 12.65 -1.32 -3.08
N MET A 214 13.21 -2.34 -2.41
CA MET A 214 14.48 -2.20 -1.70
C MET A 214 15.63 -1.91 -2.68
N VAL A 215 15.72 -2.64 -3.78
CA VAL A 215 16.77 -2.42 -4.80
C VAL A 215 16.67 -1.02 -5.40
N ASN A 216 15.48 -0.59 -5.83
CA ASN A 216 15.25 0.75 -6.35
C ASN A 216 15.61 1.84 -5.32
N SER A 217 15.34 1.59 -4.03
CA SER A 217 15.72 2.51 -2.95
C SER A 217 17.24 2.65 -2.84
N ILE A 218 17.98 1.54 -2.87
CA ILE A 218 19.45 1.54 -2.78
C ILE A 218 20.08 2.15 -4.04
N ASP A 219 19.54 1.83 -5.22
CA ASP A 219 20.00 2.38 -6.50
C ASP A 219 19.80 3.91 -6.54
N TRP A 220 18.64 4.38 -6.07
CA TRP A 220 18.33 5.80 -5.96
C TRP A 220 19.25 6.52 -4.95
N LEU A 221 19.51 5.90 -3.80
CA LEU A 221 20.45 6.43 -2.80
C LEU A 221 21.90 6.45 -3.32
N SER A 222 22.26 5.56 -4.24
CA SER A 222 23.61 5.46 -4.81
C SER A 222 23.83 6.35 -6.05
N ASP A 223 22.83 7.17 -6.40
CA ASP A 223 22.74 8.03 -7.60
C ASP A 223 22.80 7.25 -8.94
N ASP A 224 22.47 5.96 -8.96
CA ASP A 224 22.48 5.10 -10.17
C ASP A 224 21.09 5.04 -10.85
N THR A 225 20.33 6.15 -10.82
CA THR A 225 18.93 6.24 -11.29
C THR A 225 18.69 5.89 -12.76
N GLY A 226 19.73 5.96 -13.60
CA GLY A 226 19.65 5.58 -15.02
C GLY A 226 19.30 4.11 -15.26
N LEU A 227 19.57 3.23 -14.28
CA LEU A 227 19.24 1.80 -14.36
C LEU A 227 17.77 1.50 -14.03
N ILE A 228 17.14 2.31 -13.15
CA ILE A 228 15.75 2.11 -12.71
C ILE A 228 14.77 2.33 -13.89
N GLN A 229 14.97 3.39 -14.67
CA GLN A 229 14.10 3.73 -15.81
C GLN A 229 14.18 2.73 -16.97
N LEU A 230 15.29 1.97 -17.08
CA LEU A 230 15.48 0.98 -18.14
C LEU A 230 14.77 -0.35 -17.84
N ARG A 231 14.49 -0.66 -16.56
CA ARG A 231 13.80 -1.90 -16.14
C ARG A 231 12.27 -1.83 -16.29
N THR A 232 11.68 -0.63 -16.24
CA THR A 232 10.22 -0.43 -16.16
C THR A 232 9.50 -0.29 -17.50
N LYS A 233 10.23 -0.30 -18.63
CA LYS A 233 9.65 -0.16 -19.97
C LYS A 233 8.78 -1.36 -20.43
N GLY A 234 8.62 -2.39 -19.59
CA GLY A 234 7.99 -3.67 -19.96
C GLY A 234 6.55 -3.88 -19.51
N VAL A 235 6.09 -3.34 -18.39
CA VAL A 235 4.78 -3.72 -17.82
C VAL A 235 4.16 -2.53 -17.07
N ALA A 236 3.27 -1.81 -17.75
CA ALA A 236 2.31 -0.93 -17.09
C ALA A 236 0.93 -1.59 -17.22
N SER A 237 0.59 -2.46 -16.28
CA SER A 237 -0.82 -2.79 -16.06
C SER A 237 -1.44 -1.53 -15.44
N ARG A 238 -2.51 -1.00 -16.03
CA ARG A 238 -3.20 0.18 -15.50
C ARG A 238 -4.04 -0.28 -14.30
N PRO A 239 -3.66 0.00 -13.05
CA PRO A 239 -4.45 -0.42 -11.91
C PRO A 239 -5.77 0.36 -11.95
N ILE A 240 -6.87 -0.28 -11.56
CA ILE A 240 -8.15 0.40 -11.43
C ILE A 240 -8.02 1.43 -10.31
N GLU A 241 -8.33 2.71 -10.59
CA GLU A 241 -8.17 3.80 -9.61
C GLU A 241 -8.88 3.44 -8.29
N GLN A 242 -8.14 3.51 -7.18
CA GLN A 242 -8.67 3.18 -5.84
C GLN A 242 -9.79 4.13 -5.38
N GLU A 243 -9.99 5.25 -6.07
CA GLU A 243 -11.13 6.17 -5.90
C GLU A 243 -12.49 5.48 -6.12
N TYR A 244 -12.53 4.34 -6.82
CA TYR A 244 -13.77 3.56 -7.01
C TYR A 244 -14.10 2.59 -5.85
N LEU A 245 -13.30 2.56 -4.77
CA LEU A 245 -13.49 1.71 -3.58
C LEU A 245 -14.04 2.47 -2.36
N SER A 246 -14.18 3.79 -2.42
CA SER A 246 -14.84 4.58 -1.37
C SER A 246 -16.36 4.55 -1.54
N ASP A 247 -17.10 4.52 -0.42
CA ASP A 247 -18.54 4.22 -0.39
C ASP A 247 -19.42 5.23 -1.17
N GLU A 248 -18.88 6.40 -1.54
CA GLU A 248 -19.50 7.38 -2.43
C GLU A 248 -19.68 6.88 -3.88
N ALA A 249 -18.86 5.92 -4.33
CA ALA A 249 -18.91 5.37 -5.69
C ALA A 249 -20.03 4.30 -5.89
N SER A 250 -20.65 3.83 -4.80
CA SER A 250 -21.68 2.78 -4.81
C SER A 250 -22.91 3.17 -5.64
N GLY A 251 -23.35 4.42 -5.52
CA GLY A 251 -24.52 4.95 -6.23
C GLY A 251 -24.26 5.11 -7.73
N LYS A 252 -23.10 5.66 -8.11
CA LYS A 252 -22.69 5.81 -9.53
C LYS A 252 -22.50 4.45 -10.21
N ARG A 253 -21.88 3.48 -9.52
CA ARG A 253 -21.71 2.10 -10.03
C ARG A 253 -23.05 1.41 -10.26
N THR A 254 -23.99 1.57 -9.35
CA THR A 254 -25.32 0.98 -9.43
C THR A 254 -26.12 1.59 -10.58
N PHE A 255 -26.10 2.92 -10.72
CA PHE A 255 -26.70 3.62 -11.85
C PHE A 255 -26.10 3.20 -13.19
N LEU A 256 -24.76 3.16 -13.33
CA LEU A 256 -24.07 2.76 -14.56
C LEU A 256 -24.36 1.30 -14.95
N LYS A 257 -24.46 0.39 -13.97
CA LYS A 257 -24.86 -1.00 -14.20
C LYS A 257 -26.30 -1.09 -14.72
N TYR A 258 -27.24 -0.41 -14.06
CA TYR A 258 -28.64 -0.41 -14.50
C TYR A 258 -28.84 0.31 -15.84
N LEU A 259 -28.06 1.35 -16.12
CA LEU A 259 -28.07 2.04 -17.41
C LEU A 259 -27.59 1.11 -18.53
N ASN A 260 -26.42 0.48 -18.36
CA ASN A 260 -25.87 -0.42 -19.39
C ASN A 260 -26.74 -1.67 -19.62
N PHE A 261 -27.43 -2.16 -18.59
CA PHE A 261 -28.36 -3.29 -18.71
C PHE A 261 -29.74 -2.88 -19.26
N GLY A 262 -30.26 -1.72 -18.83
CA GLY A 262 -31.59 -1.25 -19.17
C GLY A 262 -31.67 -0.60 -20.55
N LEU A 263 -30.62 0.10 -20.99
CA LEU A 263 -30.60 0.81 -22.27
C LEU A 263 -30.82 -0.12 -23.48
N PRO A 264 -30.17 -1.29 -23.61
CA PRO A 264 -30.43 -2.20 -24.72
C PRO A 264 -31.87 -2.72 -24.75
N ILE A 265 -32.44 -3.05 -23.59
CA ILE A 265 -33.82 -3.54 -23.47
C ILE A 265 -34.80 -2.45 -23.90
N LEU A 266 -34.58 -1.22 -23.44
CA LEU A 266 -35.43 -0.07 -23.76
C LEU A 266 -35.38 0.27 -25.26
N LEU A 267 -34.20 0.20 -25.90
CA LEU A 267 -34.06 0.38 -27.35
C LEU A 267 -34.83 -0.68 -28.15
N VAL A 268 -34.82 -1.94 -27.72
CA VAL A 268 -35.58 -3.02 -28.38
C VAL A 268 -37.08 -2.79 -28.25
N LEU A 269 -37.57 -2.35 -27.09
CA LEU A 269 -38.98 -2.04 -26.87
C LEU A 269 -39.45 -0.86 -27.72
N ILE A 270 -38.66 0.22 -27.76
CA ILE A 270 -38.95 1.39 -28.61
C ILE A 270 -39.00 0.98 -30.09
N TYR A 271 -38.00 0.23 -30.56
CA TYR A 271 -37.97 -0.25 -31.93
C TYR A 271 -39.19 -1.15 -32.24
N GLY A 272 -39.53 -2.05 -31.33
CA GLY A 272 -40.73 -2.90 -31.44
C GLY A 272 -42.01 -2.08 -31.55
N PHE A 273 -42.17 -1.06 -30.71
CA PHE A 273 -43.33 -0.17 -30.73
C PHE A 273 -43.43 0.61 -32.05
N ILE A 274 -42.33 1.23 -32.50
CA ILE A 274 -42.28 1.96 -33.77
C ILE A 274 -42.65 1.03 -34.93
N ARG A 275 -42.11 -0.19 -34.97
CA ARG A 275 -42.39 -1.17 -36.02
C ARG A 275 -43.87 -1.55 -36.08
N VAL A 276 -44.49 -1.77 -34.92
CA VAL A 276 -45.93 -2.08 -34.83
C VAL A 276 -46.78 -0.91 -35.31
N GLN A 277 -46.44 0.32 -34.90
CA GLN A 277 -47.18 1.52 -35.30
C GLN A 277 -47.09 1.76 -36.81
N GLN A 278 -45.90 1.59 -37.41
CA GLN A 278 -45.71 1.68 -38.86
C GLN A 278 -46.50 0.61 -39.63
N GLN A 279 -46.56 -0.63 -39.13
CA GLN A 279 -47.36 -1.68 -39.76
C GLN A 279 -48.87 -1.36 -39.70
N ARG A 280 -49.36 -0.82 -38.58
CA ARG A 280 -50.77 -0.40 -38.46
C ARG A 280 -51.12 0.70 -39.47
N ASN A 281 -50.28 1.73 -39.59
CA ASN A 281 -50.51 2.82 -40.55
C ASN A 281 -50.45 2.36 -42.02
N ARG A 282 -49.56 1.42 -42.36
CA ARG A 282 -49.52 0.81 -43.71
C ARG A 282 -50.77 -0.01 -44.02
N ARG A 283 -51.32 -0.74 -43.04
CA ARG A 283 -52.57 -1.48 -43.20
C ARG A 283 -53.76 -0.54 -43.43
N LEU A 284 -53.84 0.55 -42.66
CA LEU A 284 -54.90 1.56 -42.81
C LEU A 284 -54.88 2.23 -44.20
N ARG A 285 -53.70 2.57 -44.71
CA ARG A 285 -53.56 3.15 -46.08
C ARG A 285 -54.01 2.19 -47.19
N ARG A 286 -53.68 0.89 -47.09
CA ARG A 286 -54.14 -0.14 -48.05
C ARG A 286 -55.65 -0.40 -48.01
N MET A 287 -56.32 -0.07 -46.91
CA MET A 287 -57.77 -0.16 -46.81
C MET A 287 -58.49 1.05 -47.43
N GLN A 288 -57.82 2.21 -47.53
CA GLN A 288 -58.37 3.41 -48.19
C GLN A 288 -58.27 3.33 -49.72
N GLU A 289 -57.25 2.68 -50.28
CA GLU A 289 -57.11 2.46 -51.73
C GLU A 289 -58.09 1.45 -52.32
N ARG A 290 -58.85 0.72 -51.49
CA ARG A 290 -59.93 -0.20 -51.94
C ARG A 290 -61.33 0.44 -51.97
N TYR A 291 -61.43 1.74 -51.71
CA TYR A 291 -62.69 2.50 -51.68
C TYR A 291 -62.72 3.68 -52.67
N VAL A 292 -62.00 3.55 -53.80
CA VAL A 292 -62.15 4.42 -54.99
C VAL A 292 -62.41 3.55 -56.20
#